data_AF-A0A2N2CH47-F1
#
_entry.id   AF-A0A2N2CH47-F1
#
_cell.length_a   1.000
_cell.length_b   1.000
_cell.length_c   1.000
_cell.angle_alpha   90.00
_cell.angle_beta   90.00
_cell.angle_gamma   90.00
#
_symmetry.space_group_name_H-M   'P 1'
#
loop_
_entity.id
_entity.type
_entity.pdbx_description
1 polymer ?
#
loop_
_entity_poly.entity_id
_entity_poly.type
_entity_poly.pdbx_seq_one_letter_code
_entity_poly.pdbx_strand_id
1 'polypeptide(L)'
;MCLRYLRPHWKSYKEEVIKLSEKNDAILLKLAHYFVLKHEYRFVPTQKSKDEIWLLNPNHSVYPVIRLSTASLGSTFFDKERILTMFKTISGKFDASLKLLDIHAVDEPVTDPDDDIIVISVSPTNISTSDQSLADFTDIKEVILPIEDPKNDYKDMIKEINDAHMNKKVQRKKFDFSALPMVSVVFAALAFLNFLLIQVLGYVYGDIYAASILLGAYYKTFVASGFEVWRFLTVGFVHISVFHLLINTMALMNLGTITEKIYGKVRFTVILVVSIIIGSLFVYVGEGNNLTVGMSGGLYGLMGALFVYTFETGMIKQPNVRSQFIRILTVNIIISLMPGISLMGHLGGFVGGVLLGVIFTRNDAWSMLRKNTVVAMLGLVIALGYLGINNTNFSPLYGATDQKVLEIAEDLGLGFYADHMEQRLVDFYFKR
;
A
#
# COMPACT_ATOMS: atom_id res chain seq x y z
N MET A 1 6.33 5.13 -5.76
CA MET A 1 6.79 4.88 -4.36
C MET A 1 7.63 6.04 -3.80
N CYS A 2 7.29 7.32 -4.06
CA CYS A 2 8.05 8.48 -3.55
C CYS A 2 7.17 9.54 -2.88
N LEU A 3 6.18 9.09 -2.09
CA LEU A 3 5.45 9.94 -1.13
C LEU A 3 5.87 9.66 0.32
N ARG A 4 6.82 8.74 0.56
CA ARG A 4 7.31 8.40 1.90
C ARG A 4 8.43 9.31 2.42
N TYR A 5 9.16 9.99 1.54
CA TYR A 5 10.17 11.01 1.91
C TYR A 5 9.59 12.42 2.07
N LEU A 6 8.32 12.63 1.69
CA LEU A 6 7.52 13.80 2.04
C LEU A 6 6.53 13.46 3.16
N ARG A 7 6.87 12.52 4.04
CA ARG A 7 6.21 12.47 5.34
C ARG A 7 6.70 13.69 6.12
N PRO A 8 5.81 14.55 6.62
CA PRO A 8 6.22 15.68 7.43
C PRO A 8 6.81 15.11 8.72
N HIS A 9 8.13 15.08 8.82
CA HIS A 9 8.77 14.96 10.12
C HIS A 9 8.47 16.27 10.83
N TRP A 10 7.35 16.31 11.56
CA TRP A 10 6.93 17.44 12.39
C TRP A 10 8.08 17.94 13.30
N LYS A 11 8.96 17.03 13.73
CA LYS A 11 10.23 17.38 14.39
C LYS A 11 11.11 18.31 13.55
N SER A 12 11.37 17.97 12.29
CA SER A 12 12.24 18.74 11.40
C SER A 12 11.68 20.12 11.03
N TYR A 13 10.36 20.23 10.86
CA TYR A 13 9.69 21.53 10.63
C TYR A 13 9.70 22.42 11.88
N LYS A 14 9.39 21.83 13.04
CA LYS A 14 9.48 22.54 14.32
C LYS A 14 10.91 23.00 14.62
N GLU A 15 11.91 22.20 14.24
CA GLU A 15 13.34 22.56 14.32
C GLU A 15 13.70 23.75 13.41
N GLU A 16 13.15 23.85 12.19
CA GLU A 16 13.40 25.01 11.32
C GLU A 16 12.74 26.29 11.83
N VAL A 17 11.52 26.19 12.35
CA VAL A 17 10.82 27.31 13.00
C VAL A 17 11.54 27.76 14.28
N ILE A 18 12.11 26.83 15.05
CA ILE A 18 12.93 27.15 16.23
C ILE A 18 14.24 27.82 15.80
N LYS A 19 14.93 27.31 14.76
CA LYS A 19 16.15 27.94 14.20
C LYS A 19 15.90 29.37 13.72
N LEU A 20 14.76 29.62 13.09
CA LEU A 20 14.29 30.95 12.70
C LEU A 20 14.11 31.87 13.92
N SER A 21 13.52 31.35 15.00
CA SER A 21 13.30 32.11 16.24
C SER A 21 14.57 32.44 17.02
N GLU A 22 15.63 31.62 16.89
CA GLU A 22 16.90 31.81 17.60
C GLU A 22 17.79 32.89 16.97
N LYS A 23 17.52 33.30 15.73
CA LYS A 23 18.44 34.12 14.92
C LYS A 23 18.15 35.63 14.89
N ASN A 24 16.98 36.09 15.34
CA ASN A 24 16.57 37.50 15.23
C ASN A 24 16.65 38.10 13.80
N ASP A 25 16.69 37.26 12.75
CA ASP A 25 16.69 37.72 11.35
C ASP A 25 15.25 37.98 10.88
N ALA A 26 14.74 39.16 11.25
CA ALA A 26 13.42 39.69 10.94
C ALA A 26 13.02 39.49 9.48
N ILE A 27 13.94 39.80 8.56
CA ILE A 27 13.70 39.81 7.13
C ILE A 27 13.48 38.39 6.61
N LEU A 28 14.28 37.41 7.08
CA LEU A 28 14.19 36.03 6.64
C LEU A 28 12.86 35.39 7.06
N LEU A 29 12.41 35.66 8.29
CA LEU A 29 11.12 35.18 8.75
C LEU A 29 9.95 35.83 7.99
N LYS A 30 10.01 37.15 7.74
CA LYS A 30 8.98 37.85 6.96
C LYS A 30 8.87 37.32 5.54
N LEU A 31 10.00 37.07 4.88
CA LEU A 31 10.04 36.45 3.56
C LEU A 31 9.42 35.04 3.60
N ALA A 32 9.81 34.21 4.57
CA ALA A 32 9.23 32.88 4.73
C ALA A 32 7.71 32.92 5.00
N HIS A 33 7.25 33.82 5.87
CA HIS A 33 5.84 34.07 6.17
C HIS A 33 5.06 34.45 4.90
N TYR A 34 5.58 35.42 4.14
CA TYR A 34 5.01 35.87 2.86
C TYR A 34 4.87 34.72 1.86
N PHE A 35 5.94 33.96 1.61
CA PHE A 35 5.90 32.87 0.63
C PHE A 35 4.99 31.72 1.05
N VAL A 36 4.92 31.39 2.34
CA VAL A 36 4.08 30.29 2.85
C VAL A 36 2.59 30.68 2.80
N LEU A 37 2.24 31.88 3.25
CA LEU A 37 0.84 32.30 3.37
C LEU A 37 0.25 32.80 2.06
N LYS A 38 0.98 33.65 1.34
CA LYS A 38 0.46 34.30 0.12
C LYS A 38 0.67 33.46 -1.13
N HIS A 39 1.80 32.75 -1.20
CA HIS A 39 2.23 32.02 -2.40
C HIS A 39 2.28 30.50 -2.23
N GLU A 40 1.76 29.99 -1.11
CA GLU A 40 1.58 28.56 -0.82
C GLU A 40 2.85 27.69 -0.82
N TYR A 41 4.02 28.28 -0.59
CA TYR A 41 5.28 27.55 -0.47
C TYR A 41 5.36 26.72 0.82
N ARG A 42 6.28 25.75 0.85
CA ARG A 42 6.51 24.86 2.00
C ARG A 42 8.00 24.72 2.30
N PHE A 43 8.34 24.64 3.58
CA PHE A 43 9.70 24.35 4.04
C PHE A 43 10.22 23.00 3.54
N VAL A 44 11.46 23.00 3.05
CA VAL A 44 12.23 21.81 2.70
C VAL A 44 13.28 21.59 3.78
N PRO A 45 13.20 20.48 4.54
CA PRO A 45 14.09 20.25 5.67
C PRO A 45 15.54 20.08 5.20
N THR A 46 16.46 20.90 5.73
CA THR A 46 17.89 20.80 5.43
C THR A 46 18.74 20.43 6.66
N GLN A 47 19.71 19.54 6.47
CA GLN A 47 20.51 19.00 7.58
C GLN A 47 21.74 19.84 7.95
N LYS A 48 22.19 20.78 7.10
CA LYS A 48 23.60 21.23 7.13
C LYS A 48 23.88 22.74 7.25
N SER A 49 22.91 23.63 7.23
CA SER A 49 23.18 25.08 7.23
C SER A 49 22.21 25.82 8.12
N LYS A 50 22.74 26.73 8.95
CA LYS A 50 21.94 27.57 9.83
C LYS A 50 21.48 28.85 9.14
N ASP A 51 22.07 29.21 7.99
CA ASP A 51 21.95 30.53 7.34
C ASP A 51 21.11 30.54 6.06
N GLU A 52 20.36 29.46 5.79
CA GLU A 52 19.49 29.36 4.62
C GLU A 52 18.19 28.60 4.91
N ILE A 53 17.15 28.93 4.16
CA ILE A 53 15.85 28.28 4.18
C ILE A 53 15.50 27.91 2.75
N TRP A 54 14.97 26.70 2.58
CA TRP A 54 14.54 26.21 1.28
C TRP A 54 13.01 26.07 1.29
N LEU A 55 12.39 26.58 0.24
CA LEU A 55 10.95 26.62 0.05
C LEU A 55 10.58 25.93 -1.26
N LEU A 56 9.48 25.19 -1.26
CA LEU A 56 8.97 24.43 -2.39
C LEU A 56 7.48 24.71 -2.63
N ASN A 57 7.14 25.15 -3.84
CA ASN A 57 5.79 25.17 -4.38
C ASN A 57 5.74 24.44 -5.74
N PRO A 58 5.26 23.18 -5.77
CA PRO A 58 5.19 22.40 -7.01
C PRO A 58 4.28 22.98 -8.10
N ASN A 59 3.38 23.90 -7.74
CA ASN A 59 2.40 24.48 -8.65
C ASN A 59 2.86 25.81 -9.26
N HIS A 60 3.97 26.37 -8.78
CA HIS A 60 4.50 27.61 -9.32
C HIS A 60 5.28 27.30 -10.62
N SER A 61 4.87 27.89 -11.73
CA SER A 61 5.36 27.55 -13.07
C SER A 61 6.80 28.00 -13.34
N VAL A 62 7.24 29.08 -12.70
CA VAL A 62 8.55 29.71 -12.92
C VAL A 62 9.56 29.35 -11.82
N TYR A 63 9.18 29.56 -10.54
CA TYR A 63 10.05 29.36 -9.37
C TYR A 63 9.53 28.31 -8.39
N PRO A 64 9.48 27.02 -8.75
CA PRO A 64 8.97 26.01 -7.83
C PRO A 64 9.84 25.84 -6.59
N VAL A 65 11.13 26.22 -6.66
CA VAL A 65 12.06 26.20 -5.53
C VAL A 65 12.58 27.60 -5.29
N ILE A 66 12.48 28.07 -4.05
CA ILE A 66 13.04 29.34 -3.58
C ILE A 66 14.03 29.05 -2.45
N ARG A 67 15.20 29.68 -2.51
CA ARG A 67 16.16 29.72 -1.41
C ARG A 67 16.15 31.11 -0.81
N LEU A 68 16.09 31.19 0.51
CA LEU A 68 16.24 32.43 1.28
C LEU A 68 17.52 32.32 2.10
N SER A 69 18.41 33.30 2.04
CA SER A 69 19.68 33.25 2.78
C SER A 69 20.13 34.60 3.33
N THR A 70 20.95 34.58 4.38
CA THR A 70 21.54 35.79 4.99
C THR A 70 23.05 35.91 4.75
N ALA A 71 23.68 34.86 4.21
CA ALA A 71 25.09 34.91 3.81
C ALA A 71 25.22 35.50 2.39
N SER A 72 26.18 36.41 2.18
CA SER A 72 26.52 36.82 0.81
C SER A 72 27.16 35.64 0.07
N LEU A 73 26.84 35.51 -1.20
CA LEU A 73 27.43 34.48 -2.05
C LEU A 73 28.87 34.92 -2.37
N GLY A 74 29.84 34.50 -1.55
CA GLY A 74 31.27 34.78 -1.76
C GLY A 74 32.16 34.07 -0.74
N SER A 75 32.84 32.97 -1.08
CA SER A 75 34.16 33.04 -1.74
C SER A 75 34.72 31.65 -2.12
N THR A 76 33.88 30.62 -2.27
CA THR A 76 34.35 29.29 -2.69
C THR A 76 33.47 28.65 -3.77
N PHE A 77 34.11 28.10 -4.80
CA PHE A 77 33.49 27.32 -5.89
C PHE A 77 32.56 26.20 -5.38
N PHE A 78 32.79 25.73 -4.14
CA PHE A 78 32.05 24.66 -3.49
C PHE A 78 30.62 25.01 -3.04
N ASP A 79 30.29 26.28 -2.79
CA ASP A 79 28.93 26.64 -2.36
C ASP A 79 27.92 26.60 -3.51
N LYS A 80 28.34 26.98 -4.73
CA LYS A 80 27.48 26.95 -5.92
C LYS A 80 27.12 25.53 -6.34
N GLU A 81 28.09 24.62 -6.38
CA GLU A 81 27.83 23.20 -6.67
C GLU A 81 26.90 22.57 -5.63
N ARG A 82 27.04 22.94 -4.35
CA ARG A 82 26.15 22.48 -3.28
C ARG A 82 24.72 22.96 -3.50
N ILE A 83 24.53 24.25 -3.80
CA ILE A 83 23.23 24.86 -4.06
C ILE A 83 22.57 24.21 -5.29
N LEU A 84 23.30 24.06 -6.39
CA LEU A 84 22.78 23.43 -7.61
C LEU A 84 22.48 21.94 -7.41
N THR A 85 23.28 21.23 -6.61
CA THR A 85 23.02 19.82 -6.27
C THR A 85 21.77 19.69 -5.41
N MET A 86 21.59 20.60 -4.43
CA MET A 86 20.39 20.63 -3.59
C MET A 86 19.17 21.00 -4.43
N PHE A 87 19.28 22.02 -5.28
CA PHE A 87 18.24 22.40 -6.24
C PHE A 87 17.87 21.21 -7.11
N LYS A 88 18.82 20.54 -7.78
CA LYS A 88 18.57 19.32 -8.58
C LYS A 88 17.95 18.17 -7.76
N THR A 89 18.30 18.04 -6.48
CA THR A 89 17.72 17.02 -5.60
C THR A 89 16.25 17.33 -5.26
N ILE A 90 15.93 18.61 -5.05
CA ILE A 90 14.57 19.08 -4.79
C ILE A 90 13.75 19.11 -6.09
N SER A 91 14.38 19.54 -7.19
CA SER A 91 13.78 19.80 -8.49
C SER A 91 13.77 18.58 -9.41
N GLY A 92 14.45 17.47 -9.08
CA GLY A 92 14.64 16.29 -9.95
C GLY A 92 13.37 15.51 -10.34
N LYS A 93 12.18 16.07 -10.10
CA LYS A 93 10.87 15.62 -10.59
C LYS A 93 10.11 16.68 -11.40
N PHE A 94 10.70 17.85 -11.57
CA PHE A 94 10.17 18.99 -12.29
C PHE A 94 10.95 19.17 -13.60
N ASP A 95 10.44 20.01 -14.50
CA ASP A 95 11.01 20.23 -15.82
C ASP A 95 12.46 20.76 -15.75
N ALA A 96 13.30 20.38 -16.72
CA ALA A 96 14.73 20.70 -16.74
C ALA A 96 15.02 22.19 -17.02
N SER A 97 14.01 22.96 -17.45
CA SER A 97 14.12 24.39 -17.80
C SER A 97 13.82 25.35 -16.63
N LEU A 98 13.62 24.83 -15.42
CA LEU A 98 13.22 25.64 -14.27
C LEU A 98 14.40 26.34 -13.62
N LYS A 99 14.18 27.58 -13.18
CA LYS A 99 15.19 28.42 -12.55
C LYS A 99 15.07 28.38 -11.03
N LEU A 100 16.21 28.42 -10.34
CA LEU A 100 16.26 28.66 -8.90
C LEU A 100 16.15 30.16 -8.64
N LEU A 101 15.25 30.56 -7.75
CA LEU A 101 15.22 31.92 -7.21
C LEU A 101 15.94 31.94 -5.86
N ASP A 102 17.04 32.68 -5.78
CA ASP A 102 17.84 32.84 -4.56
C ASP A 102 17.74 34.27 -4.04
N ILE A 103 17.13 34.44 -2.86
CA ILE A 103 16.87 35.73 -2.24
C ILE A 103 17.81 35.91 -1.06
N HIS A 104 18.69 36.90 -1.16
CA HIS A 104 19.65 37.27 -0.13
C HIS A 104 19.17 38.47 0.66
N ALA A 105 19.02 38.33 1.98
CA ALA A 105 18.70 39.43 2.88
C ALA A 105 19.98 40.19 3.29
N VAL A 106 20.61 40.91 2.36
CA VAL A 106 21.86 41.66 2.56
C VAL A 106 21.81 43.03 1.87
N ASP A 107 22.52 44.02 2.40
CA ASP A 107 22.55 45.40 1.88
C ASP A 107 23.40 45.55 0.59
N GLU A 108 24.38 44.67 0.38
CA GLU A 108 25.24 44.71 -0.80
C GLU A 108 24.64 43.93 -1.97
N PRO A 109 24.60 44.50 -3.18
CA PRO A 109 24.09 43.81 -4.36
C PRO A 109 24.99 42.63 -4.73
N VAL A 110 24.46 41.41 -4.63
CA VAL A 110 25.12 40.20 -5.10
C VAL A 110 24.76 40.01 -6.58
N THR A 111 25.77 39.80 -7.42
CA THR A 111 25.59 39.49 -8.84
C THR A 111 26.20 38.12 -9.14
N ASP A 112 25.43 37.23 -9.77
CA ASP A 112 25.95 35.96 -10.31
C ASP A 112 25.90 36.04 -11.85
N PRO A 113 27.02 35.80 -12.55
CA PRO A 113 27.07 35.84 -14.02
C PRO A 113 26.43 34.64 -14.75
N ASP A 114 25.92 33.61 -14.06
CA ASP A 114 25.28 32.44 -14.71
C ASP A 114 23.74 32.55 -14.82
N ASP A 115 23.18 32.08 -15.95
CA ASP A 115 21.75 32.18 -16.30
C ASP A 115 20.79 31.24 -15.53
N ASP A 116 21.34 30.25 -14.81
CA ASP A 116 20.59 29.17 -14.15
C ASP A 116 20.05 29.54 -12.75
N ILE A 117 20.64 30.54 -12.09
CA ILE A 117 20.23 31.03 -10.77
C ILE A 117 19.86 32.50 -10.88
N ILE A 118 18.62 32.83 -10.52
CA ILE A 118 18.21 34.23 -10.40
C ILE A 118 18.50 34.66 -8.97
N VAL A 119 19.53 35.48 -8.81
CA VAL A 119 19.94 36.05 -7.52
C VAL A 119 19.30 37.42 -7.33
N ILE A 120 18.64 37.60 -6.19
CA ILE A 120 18.04 38.88 -5.78
C ILE A 120 18.59 39.25 -4.41
N SER A 121 19.13 40.45 -4.25
CA SER A 121 19.47 41.00 -2.93
C SER A 121 18.36 41.94 -2.47
N VAL A 122 18.00 41.79 -1.20
CA VAL A 122 16.85 42.41 -0.57
C VAL A 122 17.30 43.04 0.74
N SER A 123 17.10 44.35 0.86
CA SER A 123 17.25 45.08 2.11
C SER A 123 16.17 46.16 2.26
N PRO A 124 15.97 46.71 3.48
CA PRO A 124 15.00 47.77 3.72
C PRO A 124 15.24 49.03 2.90
N THR A 125 16.46 49.23 2.40
CA THR A 125 16.90 50.43 1.67
C THR A 125 17.22 50.16 0.21
N ASN A 126 17.48 48.91 -0.18
CA ASN A 126 17.89 48.57 -1.54
C ASN A 126 17.36 47.19 -1.99
N ILE A 127 16.89 47.10 -3.23
CA ILE A 127 16.48 45.82 -3.84
C ILE A 127 17.21 45.72 -5.19
N SER A 128 18.22 44.85 -5.28
CA SER A 128 18.96 44.63 -6.54
C SER A 128 18.16 43.69 -7.43
N THR A 129 17.43 44.25 -8.40
CA THR A 129 16.57 43.44 -9.29
C THR A 129 16.67 43.87 -10.74
N SER A 130 16.58 42.88 -11.64
CA SER A 130 16.05 43.07 -12.98
C SER A 130 14.52 42.94 -12.87
N ASP A 131 13.76 43.92 -13.39
CA ASP A 131 12.29 44.02 -13.19
C ASP A 131 11.49 42.75 -13.54
N GLN A 132 12.02 41.86 -14.38
CA GLN A 132 11.33 40.63 -14.81
C GLN A 132 11.32 39.51 -13.76
N SER A 133 12.25 39.47 -12.79
CA SER A 133 12.36 38.36 -11.84
C SER A 133 11.35 38.41 -10.69
N LEU A 134 10.88 39.62 -10.34
CA LEU A 134 9.87 39.86 -9.30
C LEU A 134 8.47 40.15 -9.85
N ALA A 135 8.24 40.01 -11.16
CA ALA A 135 6.93 40.28 -11.75
C ALA A 135 5.80 39.45 -11.08
N ASP A 136 6.13 38.23 -10.61
CA ASP A 136 5.21 37.35 -9.88
C ASP A 136 5.10 37.66 -8.36
N PHE A 137 5.97 38.54 -7.84
CA PHE A 137 6.11 38.86 -6.41
C PHE A 137 6.12 40.38 -6.15
N THR A 138 5.21 41.14 -6.77
CA THR A 138 5.15 42.61 -6.71
C THR A 138 5.14 43.19 -5.30
N ASP A 139 4.54 42.46 -4.36
CA ASP A 139 4.26 42.94 -3.00
C ASP A 139 5.41 42.62 -2.03
N ILE A 140 6.50 42.03 -2.52
CA ILE A 140 7.67 41.70 -1.69
C ILE A 140 8.29 42.96 -1.07
N LYS A 141 8.18 44.12 -1.73
CA LYS A 141 8.70 45.41 -1.25
C LYS A 141 8.08 45.85 0.08
N GLU A 142 6.80 45.57 0.27
CA GLU A 142 6.07 45.91 1.50
C GLU A 142 6.45 45.00 2.67
N VAL A 143 6.92 43.78 2.36
CA VAL A 143 7.32 42.77 3.34
C VAL A 143 8.67 43.09 3.99
N ILE A 144 9.53 43.87 3.33
CA ILE A 144 10.92 44.10 3.77
C ILE A 144 11.05 45.32 4.72
N LEU A 145 9.96 46.04 4.95
CA LEU A 145 9.95 47.21 5.85
C LEU A 145 10.39 46.83 7.29
N PRO A 146 11.01 47.77 8.05
CA PRO A 146 11.45 47.52 9.43
C PRO A 146 10.31 47.04 10.33
N ILE A 147 10.60 46.18 11.30
CA ILE A 147 9.62 45.75 12.31
C ILE A 147 9.53 46.78 13.43
N GLU A 148 8.33 47.24 13.77
CA GLU A 148 8.07 48.16 14.90
C GLU A 148 8.15 47.45 16.27
N ASP A 149 7.60 46.23 16.40
CA ASP A 149 7.71 45.40 17.62
C ASP A 149 8.18 43.96 17.29
N PRO A 150 9.50 43.71 17.30
CA PRO A 150 10.06 42.43 16.90
C PRO A 150 9.48 41.25 17.68
N LYS A 151 9.34 41.35 19.01
CA LYS A 151 9.05 40.19 19.87
C LYS A 151 7.65 39.62 19.68
N ASN A 152 6.64 40.48 19.54
CA ASN A 152 5.26 40.04 19.35
C ASN A 152 5.03 39.59 17.90
N ASP A 153 5.55 40.33 16.93
CA ASP A 153 5.42 40.02 15.51
C ASP A 153 6.07 38.67 15.16
N TYR A 154 7.22 38.33 15.78
CA TYR A 154 7.86 37.01 15.63
C TYR A 154 6.93 35.86 16.04
N LYS A 155 6.27 36.00 17.18
CA LYS A 155 5.44 34.94 17.76
C LYS A 155 4.17 34.74 16.95
N ASP A 156 3.56 35.83 16.48
CA ASP A 156 2.34 35.80 15.68
C ASP A 156 2.59 35.25 14.28
N MET A 157 3.68 35.66 13.60
CA MET A 157 4.07 35.08 12.31
C MET A 157 4.33 33.58 12.41
N ILE A 158 5.04 33.13 13.44
CA ILE A 158 5.28 31.69 13.66
C ILE A 158 3.97 30.93 13.89
N LYS A 159 3.04 31.52 14.65
CA LYS A 159 1.72 30.93 14.90
C LYS A 159 0.92 30.83 13.60
N GLU A 160 0.90 31.86 12.77
CA GLU A 160 0.19 31.87 11.50
C GLU A 160 0.75 30.87 10.48
N ILE A 161 2.07 30.76 10.35
CA ILE A 161 2.72 29.73 9.52
C ILE A 161 2.30 28.32 10.01
N ASN A 162 2.27 28.11 11.33
CA ASN A 162 1.83 26.85 11.92
C ASN A 162 0.35 26.56 11.64
N ASP A 163 -0.53 27.55 11.79
CA ASP A 163 -1.97 27.41 11.58
C ASP A 163 -2.31 27.18 10.10
N ALA A 164 -1.64 27.86 9.17
CA ALA A 164 -1.78 27.63 7.73
C ALA A 164 -1.40 26.20 7.32
N HIS A 165 -0.35 25.66 7.94
CA HIS A 165 0.06 24.26 7.74
C HIS A 165 -0.92 23.25 8.35
N MET A 166 -1.52 23.56 9.50
CA MET A 166 -2.47 22.69 10.20
C MET A 166 -3.86 22.69 9.54
N ASN A 167 -4.34 23.84 9.06
CA ASN A 167 -5.64 23.96 8.38
C ASN A 167 -5.68 23.23 7.02
N LYS A 168 -4.56 23.20 6.27
CA LYS A 168 -4.46 22.40 5.02
C LYS A 168 -4.57 20.88 5.24
N LYS A 169 -4.29 20.39 6.47
CA LYS A 169 -4.46 18.98 6.85
C LYS A 169 -5.92 18.59 7.05
N VAL A 170 -6.73 19.51 7.57
CA VAL A 170 -8.16 19.28 7.85
C VAL A 170 -8.96 19.25 6.55
N GLN A 171 -8.63 20.12 5.59
CA GLN A 171 -9.36 20.17 4.31
C GLN A 171 -9.04 19.02 3.34
N ARG A 172 -7.90 18.32 3.48
CA ARG A 172 -7.51 17.19 2.60
C ARG A 172 -7.98 15.79 3.04
N LYS A 173 -8.82 15.70 4.08
CA LYS A 173 -9.37 14.43 4.59
C LYS A 173 -10.80 14.14 4.12
N LYS A 174 -11.20 14.57 2.92
CA LYS A 174 -12.35 13.93 2.27
C LYS A 174 -11.94 12.50 1.95
N PHE A 175 -12.61 11.51 2.57
CA PHE A 175 -12.41 10.10 2.26
C PHE A 175 -12.68 9.91 0.76
N ASP A 176 -11.63 9.68 -0.02
CA ASP A 176 -11.76 9.42 -1.43
C ASP A 176 -12.17 7.95 -1.62
N PHE A 177 -13.47 7.72 -1.73
CA PHE A 177 -14.03 6.38 -1.97
C PHE A 177 -13.61 5.80 -3.33
N SER A 178 -13.13 6.62 -4.29
CA SER A 178 -12.63 6.15 -5.57
C SER A 178 -11.26 5.46 -5.48
N ALA A 179 -10.54 5.66 -4.37
CA ALA A 179 -9.24 5.05 -4.11
C ALA A 179 -9.31 3.68 -3.41
N LEU A 180 -10.51 3.23 -3.00
CA LEU A 180 -10.72 1.95 -2.32
C LEU A 180 -10.64 0.78 -3.31
N PRO A 181 -9.99 -0.34 -2.93
CA PRO A 181 -10.05 -1.57 -3.70
C PRO A 181 -11.45 -2.19 -3.58
N MET A 182 -12.35 -1.83 -4.48
CA MET A 182 -13.78 -2.16 -4.38
C MET A 182 -14.01 -3.67 -4.38
N VAL A 183 -13.25 -4.43 -5.16
CA VAL A 183 -13.37 -5.89 -5.17
C VAL A 183 -12.94 -6.46 -3.81
N SER A 184 -11.83 -5.98 -3.25
CA SER A 184 -11.42 -6.38 -1.89
C SER A 184 -12.50 -6.08 -0.84
N VAL A 185 -13.17 -4.93 -0.93
CA VAL A 185 -14.27 -4.57 -0.02
C VAL A 185 -15.43 -5.55 -0.15
N VAL A 186 -15.85 -5.89 -1.37
CA VAL A 186 -16.94 -6.86 -1.60
C VAL A 186 -16.58 -8.22 -1.03
N PHE A 187 -15.37 -8.73 -1.31
CA PHE A 187 -14.91 -10.02 -0.79
C PHE A 187 -14.82 -10.03 0.74
N ALA A 188 -14.33 -8.94 1.35
CA ALA A 188 -14.32 -8.76 2.80
C ALA A 188 -15.73 -8.76 3.39
N ALA A 189 -16.67 -8.07 2.75
CA ALA A 189 -18.06 -8.03 3.19
C ALA A 189 -18.73 -9.41 3.13
N LEU A 190 -18.53 -10.16 2.04
CA LEU A 190 -19.04 -11.53 1.92
C LEU A 190 -18.46 -12.45 2.99
N ALA A 191 -17.15 -12.38 3.23
CA ALA A 191 -16.49 -13.16 4.27
C ALA A 191 -17.00 -12.78 5.68
N PHE A 192 -17.26 -11.50 5.93
CA PHE A 192 -17.81 -11.02 7.20
C PHE A 192 -19.27 -11.47 7.41
N LEU A 193 -20.12 -11.40 6.38
CA LEU A 193 -21.50 -11.87 6.46
C LEU A 193 -21.55 -13.38 6.72
N ASN A 194 -20.73 -14.16 6.01
CA ASN A 194 -20.66 -15.60 6.24
C ASN A 194 -20.11 -15.92 7.64
N PHE A 195 -19.09 -15.17 8.11
CA PHE A 195 -18.60 -15.27 9.49
C PHE A 195 -19.71 -15.06 10.51
N LEU A 196 -20.55 -14.03 10.37
CA LEU A 196 -21.67 -13.80 11.28
C LEU A 196 -22.65 -14.97 11.29
N LEU A 197 -22.98 -15.52 10.12
CA LEU A 197 -23.87 -16.67 10.02
C LEU A 197 -23.27 -17.91 10.69
N ILE A 198 -21.97 -18.16 10.49
CA ILE A 198 -21.22 -19.23 11.17
C ILE A 198 -21.27 -19.05 12.68
N GLN A 199 -21.06 -17.83 13.20
CA GLN A 199 -21.12 -17.57 14.65
C GLN A 199 -22.52 -17.80 15.22
N VAL A 200 -23.58 -17.42 14.50
CA VAL A 200 -24.96 -17.64 14.92
C VAL A 200 -25.27 -19.13 14.95
N LEU A 201 -25.03 -19.87 13.86
CA LEU A 201 -25.30 -21.31 13.83
C LEU A 201 -24.42 -22.08 14.81
N GLY A 202 -23.13 -21.75 14.90
CA GLY A 202 -22.23 -22.39 15.86
C GLY A 202 -22.64 -22.17 17.31
N TYR A 203 -23.25 -21.02 17.64
CA TYR A 203 -23.83 -20.77 18.95
C TYR A 203 -25.13 -21.56 19.18
N VAL A 204 -26.05 -21.54 18.21
CA VAL A 204 -27.35 -22.22 18.31
C VAL A 204 -27.20 -23.74 18.44
N TYR A 205 -26.29 -24.33 17.67
CA TYR A 205 -26.12 -25.79 17.60
C TYR A 205 -24.95 -26.34 18.42
N GLY A 206 -24.17 -25.47 19.06
CA GLY A 206 -23.05 -25.85 19.93
C GLY A 206 -21.82 -26.41 19.21
N ASP A 207 -21.77 -26.36 17.88
CA ASP A 207 -20.65 -26.84 17.08
C ASP A 207 -20.31 -25.86 15.94
N ILE A 208 -19.27 -25.07 16.16
CA ILE A 208 -18.79 -24.08 15.19
C ILE A 208 -18.13 -24.73 13.97
N TYR A 209 -17.57 -25.94 14.11
CA TYR A 209 -16.93 -26.65 13.02
C TYR A 209 -17.99 -27.20 12.07
N ALA A 210 -19.02 -27.86 12.61
CA ALA A 210 -20.16 -28.33 11.81
C ALA A 210 -20.86 -27.16 11.09
N ALA A 211 -21.13 -26.06 11.79
CA ALA A 211 -21.69 -24.85 11.18
C ALA A 211 -20.80 -24.31 10.03
N SER A 212 -19.48 -24.28 10.22
CA SER A 212 -18.55 -23.84 9.18
C SER A 212 -18.51 -24.77 7.97
N ILE A 213 -18.59 -26.09 8.18
CA ILE A 213 -18.68 -27.08 7.09
C ILE A 213 -19.98 -26.87 6.32
N LEU A 214 -21.13 -26.75 6.99
CA LEU A 214 -22.39 -26.50 6.32
C LEU A 214 -22.35 -25.22 5.46
N LEU A 215 -21.69 -24.17 5.96
CA LEU A 215 -21.55 -22.87 5.28
C LEU A 215 -20.36 -22.78 4.32
N GLY A 216 -19.80 -23.92 3.93
CA GLY A 216 -18.90 -24.02 2.79
C GLY A 216 -17.41 -24.08 3.13
N ALA A 217 -17.02 -24.45 4.36
CA ALA A 217 -15.62 -24.74 4.68
C ALA A 217 -15.08 -25.84 3.75
N TYR A 218 -13.78 -25.82 3.50
CA TYR A 218 -13.16 -26.99 2.89
C TYR A 218 -13.13 -28.12 3.93
N TYR A 219 -13.67 -29.27 3.53
CA TYR A 219 -13.66 -30.48 4.33
C TYR A 219 -13.60 -31.70 3.41
N LYS A 220 -12.48 -32.43 3.49
CA LYS A 220 -12.10 -33.40 2.46
C LYS A 220 -13.11 -34.52 2.32
N THR A 221 -13.61 -35.06 3.43
CA THR A 221 -14.60 -36.14 3.41
C THR A 221 -15.82 -35.76 2.59
N PHE A 222 -16.38 -34.56 2.78
CA PHE A 222 -17.55 -34.09 2.06
C PHE A 222 -17.26 -33.83 0.57
N VAL A 223 -16.06 -33.31 0.24
CA VAL A 223 -15.63 -33.18 -1.15
C VAL A 223 -15.58 -34.55 -1.84
N ALA A 224 -15.06 -35.57 -1.17
CA ALA A 224 -14.85 -36.89 -1.76
C ALA A 224 -16.11 -37.77 -1.78
N SER A 225 -16.93 -37.74 -0.73
CA SER A 225 -18.16 -38.54 -0.64
C SER A 225 -19.31 -37.90 -1.41
N GLY A 226 -19.50 -36.59 -1.25
CA GLY A 226 -20.61 -35.83 -1.82
C GLY A 226 -20.32 -35.14 -3.16
N PHE A 227 -19.09 -35.24 -3.68
CA PHE A 227 -18.64 -34.49 -4.86
C PHE A 227 -18.81 -32.97 -4.73
N GLU A 228 -18.60 -32.45 -3.53
CA GLU A 228 -18.86 -31.05 -3.17
C GLU A 228 -17.73 -30.10 -3.60
N VAL A 229 -17.44 -30.08 -4.91
CA VAL A 229 -16.29 -29.35 -5.50
C VAL A 229 -16.38 -27.83 -5.34
N TRP A 230 -17.57 -27.29 -5.04
CA TRP A 230 -17.74 -25.87 -4.71
C TRP A 230 -16.95 -25.47 -3.47
N ARG A 231 -16.65 -26.43 -2.57
CA ARG A 231 -15.83 -26.21 -1.37
C ARG A 231 -14.43 -25.72 -1.68
N PHE A 232 -13.89 -26.03 -2.86
CA PHE A 232 -12.59 -25.50 -3.30
C PHE A 232 -12.59 -23.98 -3.51
N LEU A 233 -13.77 -23.37 -3.67
CA LEU A 233 -13.94 -21.93 -3.79
C LEU A 233 -14.50 -21.32 -2.51
N THR A 234 -15.57 -21.90 -1.95
CA THR A 234 -16.30 -21.30 -0.82
C THR A 234 -15.45 -21.20 0.44
N VAL A 235 -14.45 -22.05 0.59
CA VAL A 235 -13.46 -21.99 1.69
C VAL A 235 -12.87 -20.59 1.88
N GLY A 236 -12.68 -19.84 0.79
CA GLY A 236 -12.13 -18.49 0.83
C GLY A 236 -12.99 -17.47 1.61
N PHE A 237 -14.27 -17.78 1.82
CA PHE A 237 -15.23 -16.90 2.50
C PHE A 237 -15.59 -17.38 3.90
N VAL A 238 -15.01 -18.49 4.36
CA VAL A 238 -15.31 -19.09 5.67
C VAL A 238 -14.24 -18.66 6.66
N HIS A 239 -14.65 -18.16 7.81
CA HIS A 239 -13.75 -17.85 8.92
C HIS A 239 -14.45 -18.27 10.23
N ILE A 240 -13.69 -18.75 11.20
CA ILE A 240 -14.21 -19.28 12.47
C ILE A 240 -13.83 -18.38 13.66
N SER A 241 -12.80 -17.55 13.51
CA SER A 241 -12.34 -16.65 14.58
C SER A 241 -12.22 -15.21 14.11
N VAL A 242 -12.52 -14.29 15.02
CA VAL A 242 -12.42 -12.84 14.80
C VAL A 242 -11.01 -12.45 14.37
N PHE A 243 -9.99 -12.99 15.04
CA PHE A 243 -8.60 -12.71 14.73
C PHE A 243 -8.22 -13.16 13.32
N HIS A 244 -8.66 -14.36 12.91
CA HIS A 244 -8.36 -14.87 11.58
C HIS A 244 -9.04 -14.04 10.48
N LEU A 245 -10.30 -13.65 10.67
CA LEU A 245 -11.01 -12.76 9.75
C LEU A 245 -10.36 -11.38 9.66
N LEU A 246 -9.97 -10.81 10.80
CA LEU A 246 -9.33 -9.50 10.87
C LEU A 246 -8.02 -9.49 10.08
N ILE A 247 -7.14 -10.46 10.32
CA ILE A 247 -5.84 -10.55 9.63
C ILE A 247 -6.02 -10.75 8.13
N ASN A 248 -6.93 -11.63 7.69
CA ASN A 248 -7.19 -11.83 6.26
C ASN A 248 -7.79 -10.58 5.61
N THR A 249 -8.72 -9.90 6.27
CA THR A 249 -9.34 -8.68 5.74
C THR A 249 -8.33 -7.54 5.66
N MET A 250 -7.49 -7.36 6.69
CA MET A 250 -6.39 -6.38 6.65
C MET A 250 -5.41 -6.68 5.52
N ALA A 251 -5.02 -7.94 5.35
CA ALA A 251 -4.13 -8.35 4.27
C ALA A 251 -4.77 -8.16 2.89
N LEU A 252 -6.06 -8.50 2.73
CA LEU A 252 -6.83 -8.30 1.51
C LEU A 252 -6.93 -6.83 1.11
N MET A 253 -7.16 -5.93 2.08
CA MET A 253 -7.24 -4.49 1.83
C MET A 253 -5.86 -3.92 1.46
N ASN A 254 -4.81 -4.34 2.16
CA ASN A 254 -3.44 -3.88 1.89
C ASN A 254 -2.93 -4.35 0.52
N LEU A 255 -3.09 -5.65 0.22
CA LEU A 255 -2.70 -6.22 -1.06
C LEU A 255 -3.60 -5.69 -2.17
N GLY A 256 -4.91 -5.70 -1.99
CA GLY A 256 -5.89 -5.22 -2.97
C GLY A 256 -5.69 -3.78 -3.39
N THR A 257 -5.33 -2.88 -2.47
CA THR A 257 -5.02 -1.48 -2.82
C THR A 257 -3.91 -1.37 -3.87
N ILE A 258 -2.99 -2.34 -3.88
CA ILE A 258 -1.87 -2.40 -4.82
C ILE A 258 -2.25 -3.23 -6.06
N THR A 259 -2.69 -4.46 -5.85
CA THR A 259 -2.90 -5.44 -6.93
C THR A 259 -4.16 -5.15 -7.75
N GLU A 260 -5.24 -4.63 -7.18
CA GLU A 260 -6.43 -4.22 -7.94
C GLU A 260 -6.12 -3.03 -8.85
N LYS A 261 -5.22 -2.13 -8.45
CA LYS A 261 -4.75 -1.02 -9.29
C LYS A 261 -3.83 -1.49 -10.42
N ILE A 262 -2.94 -2.45 -10.14
CA ILE A 262 -2.03 -3.01 -11.14
C ILE A 262 -2.80 -3.83 -12.18
N TYR A 263 -3.66 -4.73 -11.74
CA TYR A 263 -4.31 -5.73 -12.59
C TYR A 263 -5.68 -5.29 -13.10
N GLY A 264 -6.30 -4.29 -12.47
CA GLY A 264 -7.70 -3.96 -12.66
C GLY A 264 -8.63 -5.00 -12.01
N LYS A 265 -9.91 -4.64 -11.87
CA LYS A 265 -10.92 -5.41 -11.13
C LYS A 265 -11.05 -6.87 -11.60
N VAL A 266 -11.13 -7.08 -12.92
CA VAL A 266 -11.38 -8.41 -13.51
C VAL A 266 -10.20 -9.35 -13.26
N ARG A 267 -8.98 -8.95 -13.65
CA ARG A 267 -7.79 -9.81 -13.51
C ARG A 267 -7.45 -10.04 -12.03
N PHE A 268 -7.62 -9.03 -11.17
CA PHE A 268 -7.50 -9.19 -9.73
C PHE A 268 -8.45 -10.27 -9.19
N THR A 269 -9.72 -10.22 -9.60
CA THR A 269 -10.74 -11.20 -9.19
C THR A 269 -10.34 -12.61 -9.64
N VAL A 270 -9.90 -12.76 -10.89
CA VAL A 270 -9.44 -14.05 -11.42
C VAL A 270 -8.23 -14.57 -10.65
N ILE A 271 -7.22 -13.73 -10.38
CA ILE A 271 -6.06 -14.13 -9.57
C ILE A 271 -6.52 -14.62 -8.20
N LEU A 272 -7.36 -13.85 -7.51
CA LEU A 272 -7.82 -14.18 -6.16
C LEU A 272 -8.59 -15.51 -6.15
N VAL A 273 -9.63 -15.63 -6.97
CA VAL A 273 -10.55 -16.78 -7.02
C VAL A 273 -9.82 -18.06 -7.46
N VAL A 274 -9.05 -18.00 -8.53
CA VAL A 274 -8.35 -19.19 -9.05
C VAL A 274 -7.24 -19.63 -8.09
N SER A 275 -6.58 -18.70 -7.39
CA SER A 275 -5.59 -19.07 -6.37
C SER A 275 -6.22 -19.73 -5.15
N ILE A 276 -7.44 -19.35 -4.75
CA ILE A 276 -8.21 -20.07 -3.72
C ILE A 276 -8.47 -21.52 -4.18
N ILE A 277 -8.90 -21.70 -5.43
CA ILE A 277 -9.17 -23.04 -5.99
C ILE A 277 -7.89 -23.89 -6.06
N ILE A 278 -6.80 -23.36 -6.64
CA ILE A 278 -5.54 -24.09 -6.77
C ILE A 278 -4.95 -24.40 -5.38
N GLY A 279 -5.02 -23.46 -4.43
CA GLY A 279 -4.66 -23.70 -3.04
C GLY A 279 -5.43 -24.87 -2.46
N SER A 280 -6.75 -24.89 -2.64
CA SER A 280 -7.60 -25.98 -2.14
C SER A 280 -7.33 -27.32 -2.81
N LEU A 281 -6.98 -27.34 -4.10
CA LEU A 281 -6.54 -28.56 -4.79
C LEU A 281 -5.21 -29.08 -4.23
N PHE A 282 -4.28 -28.20 -3.88
CA PHE A 282 -3.05 -28.59 -3.18
C PHE A 282 -3.35 -29.19 -1.80
N VAL A 283 -4.26 -28.60 -1.03
CA VAL A 283 -4.73 -29.18 0.25
C VAL A 283 -5.34 -30.56 0.02
N TYR A 284 -6.20 -30.69 -1.01
CA TYR A 284 -6.87 -31.94 -1.32
C TYR A 284 -5.90 -33.06 -1.66
N VAL A 285 -4.82 -32.78 -2.37
CA VAL A 285 -3.80 -33.79 -2.72
C VAL A 285 -2.78 -34.01 -1.61
N GLY A 286 -2.38 -32.95 -0.89
CA GLY A 286 -1.21 -32.95 -0.02
C GLY A 286 -1.46 -33.12 1.48
N GLU A 287 -2.69 -32.96 1.96
CA GLU A 287 -3.02 -33.05 3.39
C GLU A 287 -4.03 -34.18 3.67
N GLY A 288 -4.30 -34.49 4.94
CA GLY A 288 -5.33 -35.46 5.35
C GLY A 288 -6.74 -34.87 5.29
N ASN A 289 -7.66 -35.44 6.07
CA ASN A 289 -8.97 -34.83 6.28
C ASN A 289 -8.87 -33.75 7.37
N ASN A 290 -8.66 -32.51 6.93
CA ASN A 290 -8.59 -31.34 7.79
C ASN A 290 -9.71 -30.36 7.42
N LEU A 291 -10.27 -29.70 8.42
CA LEU A 291 -11.08 -28.51 8.20
C LEU A 291 -10.15 -27.36 7.80
N THR A 292 -10.37 -26.80 6.61
CA THR A 292 -9.64 -25.62 6.15
C THR A 292 -10.62 -24.48 5.91
N VAL A 293 -10.23 -23.28 6.31
CA VAL A 293 -11.03 -22.06 6.21
C VAL A 293 -10.12 -20.87 5.84
N GLY A 294 -10.69 -19.86 5.21
CA GLY A 294 -10.06 -18.56 5.05
C GLY A 294 -9.61 -18.24 3.63
N MET A 295 -9.50 -16.94 3.34
CA MET A 295 -9.12 -16.41 2.03
C MET A 295 -7.61 -16.51 1.75
N SER A 296 -6.81 -16.95 2.71
CA SER A 296 -5.35 -16.83 2.67
C SER A 296 -4.74 -17.47 1.43
N GLY A 297 -5.24 -18.61 0.92
CA GLY A 297 -4.79 -19.17 -0.37
C GLY A 297 -4.86 -18.15 -1.52
N GLY A 298 -5.95 -17.37 -1.58
CA GLY A 298 -6.10 -16.26 -2.51
C GLY A 298 -5.13 -15.11 -2.27
N LEU A 299 -4.86 -14.76 -1.00
CA LEU A 299 -3.91 -13.71 -0.62
C LEU A 299 -2.48 -14.07 -1.01
N TYR A 300 -2.08 -15.33 -0.81
CA TYR A 300 -0.80 -15.85 -1.29
C TYR A 300 -0.75 -15.83 -2.83
N GLY A 301 -1.87 -16.05 -3.50
CA GLY A 301 -2.01 -15.84 -4.93
C GLY A 301 -1.77 -14.40 -5.37
N LEU A 302 -2.40 -13.43 -4.70
CA LEU A 302 -2.14 -12.01 -4.96
C LEU A 302 -0.66 -11.63 -4.72
N MET A 303 -0.04 -12.22 -3.70
CA MET A 303 1.39 -12.05 -3.42
C MET A 303 2.27 -12.65 -4.53
N GLY A 304 1.93 -13.85 -5.03
CA GLY A 304 2.61 -14.50 -6.16
C GLY A 304 2.47 -13.71 -7.46
N ALA A 305 1.30 -13.15 -7.74
CA ALA A 305 1.10 -12.27 -8.89
C ALA A 305 1.88 -10.96 -8.72
N LEU A 306 1.90 -10.37 -7.52
CA LEU A 306 2.70 -9.18 -7.25
C LEU A 306 4.20 -9.45 -7.39
N PHE A 307 4.66 -10.64 -7.00
CA PHE A 307 6.04 -11.08 -7.22
C PHE A 307 6.40 -11.01 -8.70
N VAL A 308 5.62 -11.64 -9.57
CA VAL A 308 5.85 -11.62 -11.02
C VAL A 308 5.90 -10.18 -11.56
N TYR A 309 4.97 -9.34 -11.13
CA TYR A 309 4.94 -7.92 -11.53
C TYR A 309 6.24 -7.18 -11.16
N THR A 310 6.83 -7.44 -9.99
CA THR A 310 8.10 -6.81 -9.61
C THR A 310 9.29 -7.26 -10.47
N PHE A 311 9.25 -8.45 -11.05
CA PHE A 311 10.25 -8.92 -12.02
C PHE A 311 10.01 -8.32 -13.40
N GLU A 312 8.76 -8.34 -13.86
CA GLU A 312 8.35 -7.76 -15.14
C GLU A 312 8.76 -6.29 -15.25
N THR A 313 8.54 -5.51 -14.19
CA THR A 313 8.85 -4.08 -14.14
C THR A 313 10.28 -3.75 -13.72
N GLY A 314 11.09 -4.75 -13.36
CA GLY A 314 12.44 -4.56 -12.83
C GLY A 314 12.50 -3.94 -11.43
N MET A 315 11.37 -3.66 -10.77
CA MET A 315 11.31 -3.11 -9.41
C MET A 315 12.07 -3.97 -8.39
N ILE A 316 12.13 -5.28 -8.61
CA ILE A 316 12.88 -6.21 -7.75
C ILE A 316 14.39 -5.91 -7.69
N LYS A 317 14.95 -5.17 -8.66
CA LYS A 317 16.36 -4.74 -8.66
C LYS A 317 16.62 -3.66 -7.61
N GLN A 318 15.60 -2.96 -7.12
CA GLN A 318 15.73 -1.95 -6.08
C GLN A 318 15.94 -2.63 -4.71
N PRO A 319 17.05 -2.36 -3.99
CA PRO A 319 17.37 -3.05 -2.73
C PRO A 319 16.26 -2.96 -1.68
N ASN A 320 15.59 -1.80 -1.59
CA ASN A 320 14.49 -1.57 -0.65
C ASN A 320 13.25 -2.43 -0.95
N VAL A 321 12.87 -2.54 -2.23
CA VAL A 321 11.74 -3.37 -2.67
C VAL A 321 12.06 -4.84 -2.44
N ARG A 322 13.26 -5.27 -2.85
CA ARG A 322 13.75 -6.65 -2.65
C ARG A 322 13.77 -7.05 -1.18
N SER A 323 14.36 -6.23 -0.33
CA SER A 323 14.45 -6.48 1.12
C SER A 323 13.05 -6.55 1.76
N GLN A 324 12.16 -5.64 1.40
CA GLN A 324 10.77 -5.66 1.89
C GLN A 324 10.02 -6.92 1.42
N PHE A 325 10.19 -7.30 0.16
CA PHE A 325 9.54 -8.49 -0.39
C PHE A 325 10.05 -9.76 0.30
N ILE A 326 11.37 -9.92 0.45
CA ILE A 326 11.98 -11.03 1.19
C ILE A 326 11.44 -11.09 2.61
N ARG A 327 11.39 -9.95 3.33
CA ARG A 327 10.86 -9.93 4.70
C ARG A 327 9.40 -10.38 4.78
N ILE A 328 8.55 -9.92 3.87
CA ILE A 328 7.14 -10.32 3.82
C ILE A 328 7.04 -11.82 3.52
N LEU A 329 7.80 -12.33 2.56
CA LEU A 329 7.80 -13.74 2.21
C LEU A 329 8.27 -14.61 3.39
N THR A 330 9.35 -14.22 4.07
CA THR A 330 9.86 -14.93 5.26
C THR A 330 8.81 -14.99 6.37
N VAL A 331 8.17 -13.87 6.70
CA VAL A 331 7.12 -13.85 7.72
C VAL A 331 5.94 -14.75 7.33
N ASN A 332 5.52 -14.71 6.07
CA ASN A 332 4.43 -15.57 5.58
C ASN A 332 4.80 -17.06 5.61
N ILE A 333 6.04 -17.43 5.28
CA ILE A 333 6.51 -18.81 5.41
C ILE A 333 6.48 -19.24 6.88
N ILE A 334 6.97 -18.42 7.80
CA ILE A 334 6.93 -18.73 9.24
C ILE A 334 5.48 -18.94 9.71
N ILE A 335 4.56 -18.06 9.32
CA ILE A 335 3.13 -18.21 9.62
C ILE A 335 2.60 -19.52 9.02
N SER A 336 2.97 -19.86 7.79
CA SER A 336 2.53 -21.09 7.10
C SER A 336 3.02 -22.37 7.77
N LEU A 337 4.06 -22.30 8.59
CA LEU A 337 4.61 -23.43 9.35
C LEU A 337 4.00 -23.56 10.75
N MET A 338 3.16 -22.61 11.18
CA MET A 338 2.52 -22.70 12.48
C MET A 338 1.45 -23.81 12.49
N PRO A 339 1.26 -24.51 13.64
CA PRO A 339 0.21 -25.52 13.77
C PRO A 339 -1.18 -24.97 13.45
N GLY A 340 -1.98 -25.77 12.74
CA GLY A 340 -3.34 -25.39 12.33
C GLY A 340 -3.40 -24.46 11.11
N ILE A 341 -2.27 -24.18 10.45
CA ILE A 341 -2.21 -23.41 9.21
C ILE A 341 -1.79 -24.34 8.06
N SER A 342 -2.56 -24.32 6.97
CA SER A 342 -2.27 -25.17 5.81
C SER A 342 -1.14 -24.58 4.95
N LEU A 343 0.04 -25.20 5.05
CA LEU A 343 1.16 -24.90 4.16
C LEU A 343 0.81 -25.20 2.70
N MET A 344 0.10 -26.30 2.43
CA MET A 344 -0.27 -26.68 1.06
C MET A 344 -1.22 -25.67 0.42
N GLY A 345 -2.19 -25.16 1.18
CA GLY A 345 -3.10 -24.12 0.71
C GLY A 345 -2.37 -22.83 0.34
N HIS A 346 -1.41 -22.41 1.16
CA HIS A 346 -0.59 -21.23 0.90
C HIS A 346 0.36 -21.42 -0.30
N LEU A 347 1.01 -22.59 -0.39
CA LEU A 347 1.90 -22.92 -1.51
C LEU A 347 1.13 -22.99 -2.82
N GLY A 348 0.02 -23.72 -2.86
CA GLY A 348 -0.83 -23.83 -4.05
C GLY A 348 -1.40 -22.48 -4.49
N GLY A 349 -1.85 -21.68 -3.52
CA GLY A 349 -2.27 -20.30 -3.76
C GLY A 349 -1.17 -19.45 -4.39
N PHE A 350 0.03 -19.46 -3.83
CA PHE A 350 1.19 -18.73 -4.36
C PHE A 350 1.56 -19.18 -5.78
N VAL A 351 1.59 -20.50 -6.04
CA VAL A 351 1.83 -21.08 -7.36
C VAL A 351 0.78 -20.60 -8.36
N GLY A 352 -0.51 -20.70 -8.02
CA GLY A 352 -1.60 -20.20 -8.86
C GLY A 352 -1.45 -18.71 -9.20
N GLY A 353 -1.08 -17.92 -8.20
CA GLY A 353 -0.78 -16.50 -8.34
C GLY A 353 0.38 -16.18 -9.27
N VAL A 354 1.50 -16.91 -9.15
CA VAL A 354 2.66 -16.76 -10.04
C VAL A 354 2.28 -17.10 -11.48
N LEU A 355 1.59 -18.22 -11.71
CA LEU A 355 1.16 -18.61 -13.05
C LEU A 355 0.25 -17.54 -13.67
N LEU A 356 -0.75 -17.06 -12.93
CA LEU A 356 -1.66 -16.01 -13.43
C LEU A 356 -0.98 -14.65 -13.60
N GLY A 357 -0.04 -14.30 -12.72
CA GLY A 357 0.78 -13.09 -12.86
C GLY A 357 1.57 -13.11 -14.18
N VAL A 358 2.15 -14.27 -14.52
CA VAL A 358 2.84 -14.45 -15.80
C VAL A 358 1.86 -14.44 -16.96
N ILE A 359 0.70 -15.09 -16.87
CA ILE A 359 -0.32 -15.09 -17.94
C ILE A 359 -0.82 -13.67 -18.23
N PHE A 360 -0.99 -12.83 -17.20
CA PHE A 360 -1.52 -11.47 -17.32
C PHE A 360 -0.49 -10.37 -17.60
N THR A 361 0.80 -10.71 -17.72
CA THR A 361 1.88 -9.79 -18.14
C THR A 361 1.50 -9.08 -19.44
N ARG A 362 1.81 -7.78 -19.51
CA ARG A 362 1.64 -6.97 -20.73
C ARG A 362 2.94 -6.81 -21.51
N ASN A 363 4.05 -7.36 -21.00
CA ASN A 363 5.34 -7.32 -21.66
C ASN A 363 5.36 -8.29 -22.86
N ASP A 364 5.49 -7.77 -24.07
CA ASP A 364 5.50 -8.59 -25.29
C ASP A 364 6.73 -9.48 -25.42
N ALA A 365 7.85 -9.11 -24.78
CA ALA A 365 9.03 -9.97 -24.68
C ALA A 365 8.72 -11.29 -23.94
N TRP A 366 7.65 -11.33 -23.13
CA TRP A 366 7.23 -12.51 -22.39
C TRP A 366 6.12 -13.30 -23.10
N SER A 367 5.83 -13.01 -24.36
CA SER A 367 4.75 -13.67 -25.12
C SER A 367 4.88 -15.19 -25.19
N MET A 368 6.08 -15.72 -25.39
CA MET A 368 6.33 -17.17 -25.38
C MET A 368 6.17 -17.76 -23.97
N LEU A 369 6.67 -17.05 -22.96
CA LEU A 369 6.52 -17.44 -21.56
C LEU A 369 5.04 -17.53 -21.19
N ARG A 370 4.21 -16.54 -21.56
CA ARG A 370 2.74 -16.57 -21.36
C ARG A 370 2.12 -17.85 -21.90
N LYS A 371 2.39 -18.19 -23.16
CA LYS A 371 1.83 -19.38 -23.83
C LYS A 371 2.23 -20.66 -23.09
N ASN A 372 3.52 -20.80 -22.76
CA ASN A 372 4.03 -21.95 -22.01
C ASN A 372 3.42 -22.03 -20.61
N THR A 373 3.18 -20.90 -19.94
CA THR A 373 2.52 -20.86 -18.63
C THR A 373 1.07 -21.29 -18.69
N VAL A 374 0.32 -20.96 -19.76
CA VAL A 374 -1.05 -21.49 -19.94
C VAL A 374 -1.02 -23.02 -20.04
N VAL A 375 -0.09 -23.58 -20.83
CA VAL A 375 0.07 -25.04 -20.94
C VAL A 375 0.47 -25.66 -19.61
N ALA A 376 1.41 -25.04 -18.88
CA ALA A 376 1.84 -25.50 -17.56
C ALA A 376 0.69 -25.45 -16.53
N MET A 377 -0.17 -24.43 -16.58
CA MET A 377 -1.34 -24.31 -15.71
C MET A 377 -2.36 -25.41 -16.01
N LEU A 378 -2.63 -25.71 -17.28
CA LEU A 378 -3.48 -26.83 -17.67
C LEU A 378 -2.90 -28.18 -17.21
N GLY A 379 -1.60 -28.39 -17.43
CA GLY A 379 -0.89 -29.58 -16.97
C GLY A 379 -0.95 -29.75 -15.45
N LEU A 380 -0.79 -28.67 -14.69
CA LEU A 380 -0.92 -28.66 -13.23
C LEU A 380 -2.33 -29.06 -12.78
N VAL A 381 -3.37 -28.48 -13.38
CA VAL A 381 -4.76 -28.82 -13.03
C VAL A 381 -5.08 -30.27 -13.35
N ILE A 382 -4.64 -30.78 -14.51
CA ILE A 382 -4.81 -32.19 -14.89
C ILE A 382 -4.07 -33.11 -13.90
N ALA A 383 -2.82 -32.78 -13.56
CA ALA A 383 -2.03 -33.56 -12.62
C ALA A 383 -2.67 -33.59 -11.23
N LEU A 384 -3.13 -32.44 -10.71
CA LEU A 384 -3.84 -32.35 -9.43
C LEU A 384 -5.16 -33.11 -9.46
N GLY A 385 -5.89 -33.06 -10.57
CA GLY A 385 -7.13 -33.85 -10.76
C GLY A 385 -6.85 -35.36 -10.70
N TYR A 386 -5.82 -35.82 -11.43
CA TYR A 386 -5.40 -37.22 -11.41
C TYR A 386 -4.94 -37.67 -10.02
N LEU A 387 -4.08 -36.88 -9.36
CA LEU A 387 -3.63 -37.18 -8.00
C LEU A 387 -4.77 -37.14 -7.00
N GLY A 388 -5.74 -36.24 -7.18
CA GLY A 388 -6.92 -36.12 -6.34
C GLY A 388 -7.83 -37.35 -6.44
N ILE A 389 -8.09 -37.85 -7.66
CA ILE A 389 -8.88 -39.08 -7.87
C ILE A 389 -8.23 -40.29 -7.20
N ASN A 390 -6.89 -40.35 -7.22
CA ASN A 390 -6.12 -41.43 -6.62
C ASN A 390 -5.75 -41.20 -5.15
N ASN A 391 -6.22 -40.11 -4.53
CA ASN A 391 -5.88 -39.83 -3.14
C ASN A 391 -6.63 -40.80 -2.21
N THR A 392 -5.90 -41.43 -1.30
CA THR A 392 -6.42 -42.37 -0.28
C THR A 392 -6.30 -41.84 1.15
N ASN A 393 -5.72 -40.64 1.34
CA ASN A 393 -5.53 -40.04 2.66
C ASN A 393 -6.74 -39.20 3.08
N PHE A 394 -7.61 -39.82 3.89
CA PHE A 394 -8.82 -39.21 4.48
C PHE A 394 -8.83 -39.28 6.00
N SER A 395 -7.71 -39.64 6.61
CA SER A 395 -7.58 -39.67 8.06
C SER A 395 -7.19 -38.28 8.60
N PRO A 396 -7.59 -37.94 9.84
CA PRO A 396 -8.56 -38.65 10.68
C PRO A 396 -10.01 -38.42 10.22
N LEU A 397 -10.91 -39.32 10.61
CA LEU A 397 -12.33 -39.21 10.32
C LEU A 397 -13.09 -38.64 11.54
N TYR A 398 -14.06 -37.76 11.30
CA TYR A 398 -14.80 -37.04 12.34
C TYR A 398 -16.30 -37.33 12.28
N GLY A 399 -16.71 -38.60 12.43
CA GLY A 399 -18.10 -39.01 12.27
C GLY A 399 -19.12 -38.25 13.13
N ALA A 400 -18.74 -37.84 14.35
CA ALA A 400 -19.59 -37.01 15.19
C ALA A 400 -19.82 -35.60 14.61
N THR A 401 -18.77 -34.97 14.07
CA THR A 401 -18.89 -33.67 13.39
C THR A 401 -19.69 -33.82 12.10
N ASP A 402 -19.46 -34.89 11.34
CA ASP A 402 -20.21 -35.17 10.11
C ASP A 402 -21.71 -35.31 10.39
N GLN A 403 -22.08 -36.11 11.40
CA GLN A 403 -23.46 -36.23 11.85
C GLN A 403 -24.04 -34.88 12.28
N LYS A 404 -23.26 -34.07 13.00
CA LYS A 404 -23.71 -32.74 13.43
C LYS A 404 -24.01 -31.81 12.26
N VAL A 405 -23.25 -31.89 11.16
CA VAL A 405 -23.54 -31.14 9.93
C VAL A 405 -24.90 -31.52 9.36
N LEU A 406 -25.24 -32.82 9.36
CA LEU A 406 -26.52 -33.32 8.85
C LEU A 406 -27.69 -32.88 9.75
N GLU A 407 -27.54 -32.97 11.07
CA GLU A 407 -28.55 -32.49 12.03
C GLU A 407 -28.87 -31.00 11.83
N ILE A 408 -27.84 -30.16 11.68
CA ILE A 408 -28.04 -28.73 11.42
C ILE A 408 -28.75 -28.52 10.08
N ALA A 409 -28.40 -29.30 9.05
CA ALA A 409 -29.05 -29.20 7.75
C ALA A 409 -30.54 -29.58 7.82
N GLU A 410 -30.89 -30.67 8.51
CA GLU A 410 -32.28 -31.08 8.74
C GLU A 410 -33.09 -30.00 9.45
N ASP A 411 -32.57 -29.46 10.55
CA ASP A 411 -33.24 -28.42 11.34
C ASP A 411 -33.45 -27.12 10.57
N LEU A 412 -32.59 -26.83 9.58
CA LEU A 412 -32.73 -25.70 8.66
C LEU A 412 -33.65 -25.98 7.46
N GLY A 413 -34.30 -27.14 7.42
CA GLY A 413 -35.20 -27.54 6.33
C GLY A 413 -34.47 -28.05 5.08
N LEU A 414 -33.19 -28.39 5.19
CA LEU A 414 -32.37 -28.95 4.11
C LEU A 414 -32.32 -30.49 4.17
N GLY A 415 -33.44 -31.14 4.54
CA GLY A 415 -33.52 -32.59 4.69
C GLY A 415 -33.06 -33.37 3.44
N PHE A 416 -33.38 -32.87 2.23
CA PHE A 416 -32.88 -33.46 0.98
C PHE A 416 -31.34 -33.52 0.91
N TYR A 417 -30.67 -32.47 1.38
CA TYR A 417 -29.21 -32.43 1.43
C TYR A 417 -28.67 -33.36 2.51
N ALA A 418 -29.30 -33.38 3.69
CA ALA A 418 -28.92 -34.25 4.79
C ALA A 418 -29.01 -35.73 4.40
N ASP A 419 -30.16 -36.16 3.86
CA ASP A 419 -30.39 -37.53 3.38
C ASP A 419 -29.37 -37.92 2.30
N HIS A 420 -29.11 -37.02 1.34
CA HIS A 420 -28.12 -37.26 0.29
C HIS A 420 -26.73 -37.49 0.88
N MET A 421 -26.29 -36.59 1.76
CA MET A 421 -24.96 -36.65 2.34
C MET A 421 -24.81 -37.82 3.31
N GLU A 422 -25.85 -38.18 4.07
CA GLU A 422 -25.86 -39.36 4.92
C GLU A 422 -25.56 -40.62 4.10
N GLN A 423 -26.29 -40.84 3.00
CA GLN A 423 -26.08 -42.00 2.11
C GLN A 423 -24.65 -42.03 1.55
N ARG A 424 -24.14 -40.87 1.13
CA ARG A 424 -22.77 -40.74 0.61
C ARG A 424 -21.71 -41.03 1.68
N LEU A 425 -21.92 -40.55 2.91
CA LEU A 425 -21.01 -40.76 4.03
C LEU A 425 -21.03 -42.23 4.45
N VAL A 426 -22.19 -42.86 4.59
CA VAL A 426 -22.30 -44.31 4.89
C VAL A 426 -21.54 -45.12 3.84
N ASP A 427 -21.78 -44.86 2.56
CA ASP A 427 -21.04 -45.53 1.48
C ASP A 427 -19.53 -45.29 1.59
N PHE A 428 -19.11 -44.06 1.88
CA PHE A 428 -17.70 -43.70 2.01
C PHE A 428 -17.01 -44.35 3.22
N TYR A 429 -17.71 -44.47 4.35
CA TYR A 429 -17.19 -45.04 5.60
C TYR A 429 -17.13 -46.57 5.58
N PHE A 430 -18.09 -47.23 4.92
CA PHE A 430 -18.27 -48.69 5.00
C PHE A 430 -17.89 -49.46 3.72
N LYS A 431 -17.76 -48.80 2.56
CA LYS A 431 -17.37 -49.47 1.29
C LYS A 431 -15.91 -49.21 0.88
N ARG A 432 -15.12 -48.56 1.73
CA ARG A 432 -13.69 -48.29 1.49
C ARG A 432 -12.76 -49.23 2.22
#